data_AF-A0A955KHQ9-F1
#
_entry.id   AF-A0A955KHQ9-F1
#
_cell.length_a   1.000
_cell.length_b   1.000
_cell.length_c   1.000
_cell.angle_alpha   90.00
_cell.angle_beta   90.00
_cell.angle_gamma   90.00
#
_symmetry.space_group_name_H-M   'P 1'
#
loop_
_entity.id
_entity.type
_entity.pdbx_description
1 polymer ?
#
loop_
_entity_poly.entity_id
_entity_poly.type
_entity_poly.pdbx_seq_one_letter_code
_entity_poly.pdbx_strand_id
1 'polypeptide(L)' 'MSKPAQKKRAIELRRRGQSIKDIAAVLGVSKSSVSAWCQGISLTDKQKEKLQQKQIDAGNVGRQIGANKNR' A
#
# COMPACT_ATOMS: atom_id res chain seq x y z
N MET A 1 7.43 15.66 -11.28
CA MET A 1 8.43 15.29 -10.24
C MET A 1 9.51 14.44 -10.88
N SER A 2 10.78 14.66 -10.55
CA SER A 2 11.86 13.77 -10.99
C SER A 2 11.84 12.44 -10.21
N LYS A 3 12.34 11.35 -10.81
CA LYS A 3 12.40 10.00 -10.20
C LYS A 3 12.99 9.99 -8.76
N PRO A 4 14.04 10.78 -8.44
CA PRO A 4 14.58 10.85 -7.08
C PRO A 4 13.59 11.45 -6.06
N ALA A 5 12.79 12.44 -6.47
CA ALA A 5 11.80 13.07 -5.59
C ALA A 5 10.66 12.10 -5.25
N GLN A 6 10.19 11.32 -6.23
CA GLN A 6 9.19 10.27 -6.02
C GLN A 6 9.74 9.18 -5.09
N LYS A 7 11.00 8.76 -5.27
CA LYS A 7 11.66 7.80 -4.39
C LYS A 7 11.72 8.29 -2.95
N LYS A 8 12.17 9.53 -2.71
CA LYS A 8 12.23 10.12 -1.36
C LYS A 8 10.85 10.14 -0.71
N ARG A 9 9.82 10.55 -1.45
CA ARG A 9 8.44 10.58 -0.95
C ARG A 9 7.88 9.19 -0.66
N ALA A 10 8.18 8.20 -1.51
CA ALA A 10 7.79 6.81 -1.28
C ALA A 10 8.37 6.25 0.03
N ILE A 11 9.65 6.54 0.30
CA ILE A 11 10.34 6.13 1.53
C ILE A 11 9.68 6.78 2.76
N GLU A 12 9.40 8.09 2.71
CA GLU A 12 8.70 8.79 3.80
C GLU A 12 7.34 8.17 4.10
N LEU A 13 6.54 7.93 3.07
CA LEU A 13 5.21 7.33 3.22
C LEU A 13 5.32 5.91 3.77
N ARG A 14 6.29 5.13 3.30
CA ARG A 14 6.50 3.75 3.77
C ARG A 14 6.89 3.71 5.25
N ARG A 15 7.78 4.61 5.70
CA ARG A 15 8.16 4.73 7.11
C ARG A 15 6.97 5.09 8.01
N ARG A 16 5.98 5.81 7.48
CA ARG A 16 4.71 6.09 8.18
C ARG A 16 3.75 4.89 8.22
N GLY A 17 4.11 3.76 7.60
CA GLY A 17 3.30 2.54 7.58
C GLY A 17 2.30 2.46 6.42
N GLN A 18 2.43 3.32 5.40
CA GLN A 18 1.58 3.22 4.20
C GLN A 18 1.91 1.95 3.41
N SER A 19 0.89 1.38 2.76
CA SER A 19 1.06 0.19 1.91
C SER A 19 1.71 0.57 0.57
N ILE A 20 2.38 -0.39 -0.07
CA ILE A 20 2.94 -0.19 -1.42
C ILE A 20 1.85 0.22 -2.43
N LYS A 21 0.64 -0.34 -2.29
CA LYS A 21 -0.52 0.00 -3.14
C LYS A 21 -0.94 1.47 -2.96
N ASP A 22 -1.06 1.93 -1.72
CA ASP A 22 -1.47 3.31 -1.44
C ASP A 22 -0.40 4.30 -1.93
N ILE A 23 0.89 4.00 -1.67
CA ILE A 23 2.00 4.85 -2.12
C ILE A 23 2.04 4.96 -3.65
N ALA A 24 1.85 3.83 -4.34
CA ALA A 24 1.80 3.79 -5.80
C ALA A 24 0.66 4.68 -6.35
N ALA A 25 -0.53 4.62 -5.74
CA ALA A 25 -1.66 5.45 -6.11
C ALA A 25 -1.40 6.94 -5.83
N VAL A 26 -0.83 7.28 -4.68
CA VAL A 26 -0.51 8.66 -4.30
C VAL A 26 0.54 9.29 -5.23
N LEU A 27 1.54 8.51 -5.65
CA LEU A 27 2.63 9.00 -6.48
C LEU A 27 2.40 8.84 -7.99
N GLY A 28 1.34 8.13 -8.40
CA GLY A 28 1.05 7.84 -9.80
C GLY A 28 2.11 6.95 -10.48
N VAL A 29 2.73 6.03 -9.74
CA VAL A 29 3.78 5.13 -10.25
C VAL A 29 3.39 3.67 -10.08
N SER A 30 4.09 2.77 -10.77
CA SER A 30 3.83 1.34 -10.64
C SER A 30 4.19 0.82 -9.24
N LYS A 31 3.45 -0.21 -8.78
CA LYS A 31 3.73 -0.88 -7.51
C LYS A 31 5.13 -1.50 -7.47
N SER A 32 5.62 -1.99 -8.61
CA SER A 32 6.96 -2.57 -8.73
C SER A 32 8.05 -1.54 -8.46
N SER A 33 7.91 -0.31 -8.96
CA SER A 33 8.85 0.78 -8.66
C SER A 33 8.86 1.13 -7.17
N VAL A 34 7.68 1.25 -6.54
CA VAL A 34 7.58 1.53 -5.11
C VAL A 34 8.19 0.40 -4.28
N SER A 35 7.93 -0.86 -4.64
CA SER A 35 8.49 -2.04 -3.97
C SER A 35 10.02 -2.02 -4.00
N ALA A 36 10.61 -1.79 -5.17
CA ALA A 36 12.07 -1.70 -5.32
C ALA A 36 12.66 -0.55 -4.47
N TRP A 37 11.98 0.60 -4.39
CA TRP A 37 12.44 1.73 -3.58
C TRP A 37 12.31 1.51 -2.06
N CYS A 38 11.36 0.68 -1.64
CA CYS A 38 11.03 0.44 -0.24
C CYS A 38 11.61 -0.86 0.34
N GLN A 39 12.35 -1.64 -0.46
CA GLN A 39 12.80 -2.99 -0.10
C GLN A 39 13.62 -3.06 1.19
N GLY A 40 14.36 -2.01 1.53
CA GLY A 40 15.15 -1.93 2.77
C GLY A 40 14.42 -1.34 3.98
N ILE A 41 13.11 -1.08 3.91
CA ILE A 41 12.36 -0.44 4.99
C ILE A 41 11.58 -1.49 5.78
N SER A 42 12.07 -1.79 6.98
CA SER A 42 11.35 -2.61 7.95
C SER A 42 10.17 -1.84 8.54
N LEU A 43 9.00 -2.46 8.51
CA LEU A 43 7.83 -1.97 9.25
C LEU A 43 7.85 -2.50 10.68
N THR A 44 7.32 -1.70 11.60
CA THR A 44 7.00 -2.16 12.95
C THR A 44 5.83 -3.15 12.92
N ASP A 45 5.71 -3.99 13.94
CA ASP A 45 4.65 -5.01 13.98
C ASP A 45 3.26 -4.38 14.02
N LYS A 46 3.08 -3.29 14.77
CA LYS A 46 1.85 -2.48 14.75
C LYS A 46 1.47 -1.98 13.34
N GLN A 47 2.45 -1.60 12.52
CA GLN A 47 2.19 -1.18 11.14
C GLN A 47 1.83 -2.38 10.26
N LYS A 48 2.46 -3.55 10.45
CA LYS A 48 2.11 -4.78 9.73
C LYS A 48 0.69 -5.23 10.08
N GLU A 49 0.33 -5.25 11.36
CA GLU A 49 -1.02 -5.57 11.84
C GLU A 49 -2.06 -4.65 11.22
N LYS A 50 -1.82 -3.34 11.21
CA LYS A 50 -2.72 -2.36 10.57
C LYS A 50 -2.90 -2.64 9.07
N LEU A 51 -1.83 -3.01 8.38
CA LEU A 51 -1.89 -3.36 6.96
C LEU A 51 -2.64 -4.68 6.72
N GLN A 52 -2.44 -5.67 7.58
CA GLN A 52 -3.15 -6.94 7.54
C GLN A 52 -4.64 -6.75 7.78
N GLN A 53 -5.02 -5.97 8.80
CA GLN A 53 -6.42 -5.66 9.07
C GLN A 53 -7.07 -4.96 7.87
N LYS A 54 -6.39 -3.96 7.29
CA LYS A 54 -6.86 -3.28 6.07
C LYS A 54 -7.09 -4.26 4.89
N GLN A 55 -6.23 -5.27 4.75
CA GLN A 55 -6.39 -6.30 3.72
C GLN A 55 -7.60 -7.20 3.99
N ILE A 56 -7.81 -7.62 5.25
CA ILE A 56 -8.97 -8.42 5.66
C ILE A 56 -10.26 -7.65 5.39
N ASP A 57 -10.34 -6.40 5.84
CA ASP A 57 -11.52 -5.56 5.66
C ASP A 57 -11.85 -5.36 4.18
N ALA A 58 -10.85 -5.07 3.35
CA ALA A 58 -11.02 -4.94 1.90
C ALA A 58 -11.47 -6.26 1.24
N GLY A 59 -10.96 -7.40 1.70
CA GLY A 59 -11.38 -8.71 1.23
C GLY A 59 -12.83 -9.04 1.60
N ASN A 60 -13.25 -8.69 2.81
CA ASN A 60 -14.63 -8.85 3.29
C ASN A 60 -15.59 -8.02 2.43
N VAL A 61 -15.24 -6.75 2.16
CA VAL A 61 -15.99 -5.85 1.28
C VAL A 61 -16.12 -6.45 -0.13
N GLY A 62 -15.03 -6.98 -0.68
CA GLY A 62 -15.05 -7.62 -2.00
C GLY A 62 -16.03 -8.80 -2.08
N ARG A 63 -16.06 -9.64 -1.04
CA ARG A 63 -17.01 -10.77 -0.96
C ARG A 63 -18.46 -10.30 -0.87
N GLN A 64 -18.74 -9.28 -0.05
CA GLN A 64 -20.10 -8.72 0.06
C GLN A 64 -20.59 -8.14 -1.27
N ILE A 65 -19.73 -7.41 -1.98
CA ILE A 65 -20.07 -6.87 -3.32
C ILE A 65 -20.36 -7.99 -4.31
N GLY A 66 -19.55 -9.06 -4.31
CA GLY A 66 -19.77 -10.23 -5.16
C GLY A 66 -21.10 -10.93 -4.88
N ALA A 67 -21.44 -11.12 -3.60
CA ALA A 67 -22.71 -11.69 -3.18
C ALA A 67 -23.91 -10.83 -3.61
N ASN A 68 -23.82 -9.50 -3.46
CA ASN A 68 -24.89 -8.58 -3.85
C ASN A 68 -25.08 -8.48 -5.37
N LYS A 69 -24.03 -8.71 -6.18
CA LYS A 69 -24.12 -8.66 -7.66
C LYS A 69 -24.83 -9.87 -8.28
N ASN A 70 -24.90 -10.99 -7.57
CA ASN A 70 -25.55 -12.22 -8.02
C ASN A 70 -27.04 -12.31 -7.62
N ARG A 71 -27.63 -11.21 -7.13
CA ARG A 71 -29.03 -11.09 -6.73
C ARG A 71 -29.80 -10.24 -7.73
#